data_AF-A0A916ZN63-F1
#
_entry.id   AF-A0A916ZN63-F1
#
_cell.length_a   1.000
_cell.length_b   1.000
_cell.length_c   1.000
_cell.angle_alpha   90.00
_cell.angle_beta   90.00
_cell.angle_gamma   90.00
#
_symmetry.space_group_name_H-M   'P 1'
#
loop_
_entity.id
_entity.type
_entity.pdbx_description
1 polymer ?
#
loop_
_entity_poly.entity_id
_entity_poly.type
_entity_poly.pdbx_seq_one_letter_code
_entity_poly.pdbx_strand_id
1 'polypeptide(L)'
;MPGQTIATVGAAWRSRSWRHEHYAEKIANAQAGIQRPTLDEELARLCGIYGKTEVLGAAKRAAKAKTGRPREKDIRLMWSHLEADARTWLDGRDPFTLVSNYSIAKACTAIAPGQSEISTHRRLMAKLSKQREDWVLVQAYRLARIEYPYSTYLRTLEALIPRFPADGAIALERDLAKLAIESLHERAGSISPTYTIAEVRRELLAAEMDELSPRPLGLLNYRPALGSDETPPT
;
A
#
# COMPACT_ATOMS: atom_id res chain seq x y z
N MET A 1 27.98 0.11 39.09
CA MET A 1 28.08 1.17 38.06
C MET A 1 26.69 1.73 37.75
N PRO A 2 26.16 2.72 38.49
CA PRO A 2 24.94 3.42 38.13
C PRO A 2 25.27 4.85 37.65
N GLY A 3 25.02 5.15 36.39
CA GLY A 3 25.26 6.49 35.86
C GLY A 3 24.65 6.67 34.49
N GLN A 4 23.33 6.89 34.42
CA GLN A 4 22.64 7.49 33.27
C GLN A 4 21.16 7.76 33.57
N THR A 5 20.85 8.85 34.28
CA THR A 5 19.44 9.31 34.39
C THR A 5 19.28 10.82 34.64
N ILE A 6 19.99 11.71 33.93
CA ILE A 6 19.77 13.18 34.08
C ILE A 6 19.45 13.90 32.76
N ALA A 7 19.77 13.34 31.59
CA ALA A 7 19.64 14.07 30.33
C ALA A 7 18.19 14.25 29.82
N THR A 8 17.23 13.40 30.20
CA THR A 8 15.89 13.40 29.58
C THR A 8 14.88 14.32 30.28
N VAL A 9 15.13 14.72 31.54
CA VAL A 9 14.23 15.64 32.28
C VAL A 9 14.42 17.10 31.83
N GLY A 10 15.61 17.46 31.30
CA GLY A 10 15.92 18.82 30.88
C GLY A 10 15.20 19.32 29.63
N ALA A 11 14.74 18.42 28.74
CA ALA A 11 14.05 18.81 27.51
C ALA A 11 12.56 19.14 27.74
N ALA A 12 11.90 18.46 28.68
CA ALA A 12 10.50 18.70 29.02
C ALA A 12 10.31 20.00 29.85
N TRP A 13 11.32 20.41 30.63
CA TRP A 13 11.29 21.66 31.40
C TRP A 13 11.47 22.91 30.52
N ARG A 14 12.30 22.85 29.47
CA ARG A 14 12.50 23.99 28.55
C ARG A 14 11.28 24.28 27.66
N SER A 15 10.44 23.30 27.35
CA SER A 15 9.21 23.56 26.58
C SER A 15 8.06 24.15 27.41
N ARG A 16 8.09 23.97 28.74
CA ARG A 16 7.16 24.67 29.66
C ARG A 16 7.61 26.10 29.89
N SER A 17 8.91 26.38 30.03
CA SER A 17 9.41 27.74 30.31
C SER A 17 9.03 28.74 29.22
N TRP A 18 9.14 28.36 27.93
CA TRP A 18 8.86 29.30 26.83
C TRP A 18 7.40 29.80 26.80
N ARG A 19 6.42 28.95 27.15
CA ARG A 19 5.01 29.40 27.19
C ARG A 19 4.75 30.31 28.39
N HIS A 20 5.35 30.03 29.54
CA HIS A 20 5.19 30.87 30.73
C HIS A 20 5.91 32.22 30.60
N GLU A 21 7.10 32.24 30.00
CA GLU A 21 7.85 33.47 29.70
C GLU A 21 7.08 34.36 28.72
N HIS A 22 6.54 33.77 27.63
CA HIS A 22 5.78 34.54 26.64
C HIS A 22 4.42 35.05 27.16
N TYR A 23 3.83 34.36 28.15
CA TYR A 23 2.63 34.84 28.86
C TYR A 23 2.96 35.94 29.87
N ALA A 24 4.05 35.79 30.64
CA ALA A 24 4.51 36.80 31.59
C ALA A 24 4.89 38.10 30.89
N GLU A 25 5.56 38.02 29.74
CA GLU A 25 5.90 39.17 28.91
C GLU A 25 4.64 39.85 28.34
N LYS A 26 3.63 39.08 27.90
CA LYS A 26 2.35 39.64 27.45
C LYS A 26 1.60 40.38 28.57
N ILE A 27 1.59 39.82 29.78
CA ILE A 27 0.94 40.43 30.95
C ILE A 27 1.68 41.71 31.36
N ALA A 28 3.01 41.69 31.40
CA ALA A 28 3.83 42.87 31.73
C ALA A 28 3.66 44.00 30.70
N ASN A 29 3.62 43.70 29.40
CA ASN A 29 3.40 44.72 28.36
C ASN A 29 1.98 45.30 28.40
N ALA A 30 0.97 44.47 28.69
CA ALA A 30 -0.41 44.93 28.87
C ALA A 30 -0.55 45.86 30.08
N GLN A 31 0.16 45.57 31.18
CA GLN A 31 0.20 46.43 32.37
C GLN A 31 0.98 47.74 32.14
N ALA A 32 1.99 47.73 31.26
CA ALA A 32 2.79 48.91 30.92
C ALA A 32 2.16 49.81 29.85
N GLY A 33 0.97 49.49 29.32
CA GLY A 33 0.32 50.27 28.27
C GLY A 33 1.06 50.28 26.93
N ILE A 34 2.04 49.39 26.74
CA ILE A 34 2.84 49.30 25.52
C ILE A 34 2.00 48.56 24.47
N GLN A 35 1.31 49.32 23.61
CA GLN A 35 0.65 48.77 22.43
C GLN A 35 1.71 48.24 21.47
N ARG A 36 1.90 46.91 21.45
CA ARG A 36 2.69 46.27 20.40
C ARG A 36 1.93 46.37 19.09
N PRO A 37 2.62 46.63 17.95
CA PRO A 37 1.97 46.62 16.66
C PRO A 37 1.32 45.26 16.44
N THR A 38 0.15 45.28 15.80
CA THR A 38 -0.50 44.03 15.40
C THR A 38 0.38 43.27 14.42
N LEU A 39 0.14 41.96 14.27
CA LEU A 39 0.87 41.17 13.26
C LEU A 39 0.68 41.78 11.86
N ASP A 40 -0.51 42.33 11.57
CA ASP A 40 -0.80 42.97 10.29
C ASP A 40 -0.02 44.28 10.11
N GLU A 41 0.10 45.11 11.15
CA GLU A 41 0.92 46.32 11.13
C GLU A 41 2.41 46.00 10.96
N GLU A 42 2.90 44.96 11.63
CA GLU A 42 4.28 44.53 11.52
C GLU A 42 4.57 43.92 10.15
N LEU A 43 3.65 43.12 9.60
CA LEU A 43 3.76 42.60 8.24
C LEU A 43 3.70 43.73 7.20
N ALA A 44 2.84 44.73 7.37
CA ALA A 44 2.79 45.89 6.49
C ALA A 44 4.10 46.69 6.52
N ARG A 45 4.65 46.92 7.72
CA ARG A 45 5.96 47.56 7.92
C ARG A 45 7.08 46.75 7.25
N LEU A 46 7.13 45.45 7.48
CA LEU A 46 8.13 44.56 6.86
C LEU A 46 8.00 44.52 5.33
N CYS A 47 6.77 44.51 4.80
CA CYS A 47 6.53 44.58 3.36
C CYS A 47 6.98 45.91 2.77
N GLY A 48 6.84 47.02 3.51
CA GLY A 48 7.33 48.33 3.09
C GLY A 48 8.86 48.42 3.04
N ILE A 49 9.56 47.73 3.94
CA ILE A 49 11.03 47.74 4.02
C ILE A 49 11.66 46.76 3.02
N TYR A 50 11.15 45.53 2.95
CA TYR A 50 11.79 44.41 2.24
C TYR A 50 11.06 43.99 0.96
N GLY A 51 9.84 44.49 0.73
CA GLY A 51 8.98 44.05 -0.36
C GLY A 51 8.15 42.81 0.00
N LYS A 52 6.93 42.74 -0.55
CA LYS A 52 5.94 41.69 -0.26
C LYS A 52 6.44 40.28 -0.59
N THR A 53 7.19 40.13 -1.68
CA THR A 53 7.70 38.84 -2.16
C THR A 53 8.73 38.25 -1.19
N GLU A 54 9.65 39.06 -0.69
CA GLU A 54 10.69 38.63 0.25
C GLU A 54 10.10 38.23 1.60
N VAL A 55 9.18 39.04 2.14
CA VAL A 55 8.49 38.74 3.41
C VAL A 55 7.71 37.43 3.30
N LEU A 56 6.98 37.21 2.19
CA LEU A 56 6.26 35.96 1.97
C LEU A 56 7.21 34.76 1.83
N GLY A 57 8.34 34.93 1.14
CA GLY A 57 9.36 33.89 1.00
C GLY A 57 9.99 33.50 2.34
N ALA A 58 10.33 34.49 3.17
CA ALA A 58 10.86 34.29 4.50
C ALA A 58 9.85 33.60 5.43
N ALA A 59 8.59 34.07 5.43
CA ALA A 59 7.52 33.45 6.20
C ALA A 59 7.31 31.98 5.81
N LYS A 60 7.29 31.66 4.52
CA LYS A 60 7.19 30.28 4.04
C LYS A 60 8.36 29.41 4.50
N ARG A 61 9.59 29.92 4.48
CA ARG A 61 10.78 29.20 4.97
C ARG A 61 10.72 28.98 6.48
N ALA A 62 10.33 30.00 7.23
CA ALA A 62 10.20 29.92 8.69
C ALA A 62 9.06 28.99 9.13
N ALA A 63 7.95 29.00 8.37
CA ALA A 63 6.80 28.13 8.61
C ALA A 63 6.99 26.70 8.07
N LYS A 64 8.07 26.42 7.32
CA LYS A 64 8.34 25.09 6.81
C LYS A 64 8.60 24.16 7.98
N ALA A 65 7.65 23.28 8.26
CA ALA A 65 7.78 22.27 9.30
C ALA A 65 9.10 21.50 9.10
N LYS A 66 9.89 21.36 10.18
CA LYS A 66 11.09 20.52 10.14
C LYS A 66 10.68 19.13 9.68
N THR A 67 11.21 18.69 8.54
CA THR A 67 10.98 17.35 8.03
C THR A 67 11.44 16.36 9.10
N GLY A 68 10.51 15.57 9.64
CA GLY A 68 10.84 14.56 10.64
C GLY A 68 11.80 13.52 10.07
N ARG A 69 12.40 12.71 10.95
CA ARG A 69 13.22 11.56 10.54
C ARG A 69 12.42 10.68 9.56
N PRO A 70 13.00 10.23 8.44
CA PRO A 70 12.32 9.34 7.52
C PRO A 70 11.84 8.08 8.25
N ARG A 71 10.66 7.58 7.86
CA ARG A 71 10.10 6.37 8.45
C ARG A 71 11.02 5.18 8.18
N GLU A 72 11.35 4.43 9.24
CA GLU A 72 12.15 3.20 9.11
C GLU A 72 11.37 2.13 8.33
N LYS A 73 12.07 1.42 7.43
CA LYS A 73 11.52 0.40 6.52
C LYS A 73 11.30 -0.95 7.23
N ASP A 74 10.70 -0.90 8.43
CA ASP A 74 10.47 -2.07 9.29
C ASP A 74 9.72 -3.21 8.57
N ILE A 75 8.85 -2.89 7.61
CA ILE A 75 8.08 -3.88 6.84
C ILE A 75 8.97 -4.90 6.12
N ARG A 76 10.18 -4.50 5.69
CA ARG A 76 11.12 -5.41 5.02
C ARG A 76 11.63 -6.48 5.99
N LEU A 77 11.81 -6.14 7.26
CA LEU A 77 12.26 -7.07 8.29
C LEU A 77 11.17 -8.07 8.68
N MET A 78 9.90 -7.67 8.57
CA MET A 78 8.74 -8.49 8.93
C MET A 78 8.25 -9.37 7.77
N TRP A 79 8.81 -9.21 6.57
CA TRP A 79 8.26 -9.78 5.35
C TRP A 79 8.07 -11.30 5.41
N SER A 80 9.11 -12.03 5.84
CA SER A 80 9.05 -13.49 5.95
C SER A 80 7.99 -13.97 6.94
N HIS A 81 7.81 -13.25 8.06
CA HIS A 81 6.76 -13.55 9.03
C HIS A 81 5.36 -13.29 8.46
N LEU A 82 5.18 -12.15 7.77
CA LEU A 82 3.91 -11.79 7.16
C LEU A 82 3.52 -12.76 6.04
N GLU A 83 4.49 -13.25 5.27
CA GLU A 83 4.27 -14.27 4.24
C GLU A 83 3.86 -15.62 4.85
N ALA A 84 4.54 -16.05 5.93
CA ALA A 84 4.19 -17.28 6.65
C ALA A 84 2.78 -17.21 7.28
N ASP A 85 2.45 -16.07 7.88
CA ASP A 85 1.11 -15.78 8.41
C ASP A 85 0.05 -15.82 7.29
N ALA A 86 0.37 -15.23 6.13
CA ALA A 86 -0.54 -15.22 4.97
C ALA A 86 -0.81 -16.63 4.44
N ARG A 87 0.23 -17.47 4.31
CA ARG A 87 0.06 -18.89 3.93
C ARG A 87 -0.82 -19.64 4.94
N THR A 88 -0.56 -19.45 6.22
CA THR A 88 -1.37 -20.03 7.30
C THR A 88 -2.84 -19.62 7.20
N TRP A 89 -3.10 -18.34 6.91
CA TRP A 89 -4.45 -17.81 6.70
C TRP A 89 -5.12 -18.39 5.44
N LEU A 90 -4.37 -18.56 4.35
CA LEU A 90 -4.84 -19.17 3.11
C LEU A 90 -5.21 -20.65 3.31
N ASP A 91 -4.50 -21.35 4.19
CA ASP A 91 -4.81 -22.73 4.62
C ASP A 91 -6.04 -22.82 5.55
N GLY A 92 -6.70 -21.69 5.86
CA GLY A 92 -7.89 -21.65 6.71
C GLY A 92 -7.60 -21.68 8.21
N ARG A 93 -6.34 -21.48 8.62
CA ARG A 93 -5.93 -21.38 10.03
C ARG A 93 -5.79 -19.92 10.44
N ASP A 94 -5.87 -19.65 11.74
CA ASP A 94 -5.66 -18.30 12.28
C ASP A 94 -4.18 -18.07 12.64
N PRO A 95 -3.42 -17.25 11.88
CA PRO A 95 -2.02 -16.96 12.19
C PRO A 95 -1.83 -16.11 13.45
N PHE A 96 -2.85 -15.36 13.88
CA PHE A 96 -2.72 -14.41 14.98
C PHE A 96 -2.73 -15.10 16.35
N THR A 97 -3.33 -16.29 16.43
CA THR A 97 -3.27 -17.16 17.61
C THR A 97 -2.02 -18.04 17.62
N LEU A 98 -1.47 -18.41 16.45
CA LEU A 98 -0.27 -19.25 16.36
C LEU A 98 1.02 -18.48 16.66
N VAL A 99 1.12 -17.24 16.17
CA VAL A 99 2.32 -16.41 16.32
C VAL A 99 1.93 -15.07 16.92
N SER A 100 2.55 -14.72 18.05
CA SER A 100 2.30 -13.45 18.72
C SER A 100 3.04 -12.28 18.07
N ASN A 101 2.51 -11.06 18.20
CA ASN A 101 3.25 -9.86 17.78
C ASN A 101 4.59 -9.71 18.54
N TYR A 102 4.64 -10.15 19.80
CA TYR A 102 5.84 -10.09 20.63
C TYR A 102 6.97 -10.95 20.05
N SER A 103 6.69 -12.19 19.66
CA SER A 103 7.71 -13.08 19.10
C SER A 103 8.25 -12.55 17.77
N ILE A 104 7.41 -12.00 16.90
CA ILE A 104 7.83 -11.36 15.65
C ILE A 104 8.70 -10.13 15.94
N ALA A 105 8.25 -9.23 16.82
CA ALA A 105 9.01 -8.03 17.17
C ALA A 105 10.38 -8.38 17.76
N LYS A 106 10.45 -9.38 18.65
CA LYS A 106 11.70 -9.87 19.22
C LYS A 106 12.65 -10.42 18.16
N ALA A 107 12.15 -11.26 17.25
CA ALA A 107 12.95 -11.81 16.15
C ALA A 107 13.50 -10.71 15.23
N CYS A 108 12.66 -9.77 14.79
CA CYS A 108 13.09 -8.66 13.93
C CYS A 108 14.08 -7.73 14.64
N THR A 109 13.91 -7.48 15.94
CA THR A 109 14.81 -6.60 16.70
C THR A 109 16.19 -7.23 16.88
N ALA A 110 16.26 -8.55 17.08
CA ALA A 110 17.54 -9.27 17.16
C ALA A 110 18.36 -9.14 15.86
N ILE A 111 17.69 -9.05 14.71
CA ILE A 111 18.34 -8.87 13.40
C ILE A 111 18.80 -7.42 13.21
N ALA A 112 17.97 -6.44 13.58
CA ALA A 112 18.23 -5.03 13.32
C ALA A 112 17.76 -4.15 14.51
N PRO A 113 18.57 -4.02 15.58
CA PRO A 113 18.16 -3.33 16.81
C PRO A 113 18.07 -1.80 16.69
N GLY A 114 18.40 -1.22 15.53
CA GLY A 114 18.33 0.23 15.31
C GLY A 114 19.24 1.01 16.27
N GLN A 115 18.70 2.05 16.92
CA GLN A 115 19.45 2.81 17.95
C GLN A 115 19.46 2.11 19.32
N SER A 116 18.41 1.36 19.65
CA SER A 116 18.32 0.58 20.87
C SER A 116 17.30 -0.52 20.68
N GLU A 117 17.60 -1.72 21.20
CA GLU A 117 16.72 -2.89 21.12
C GLU A 117 15.32 -2.58 21.65
N ILE A 118 15.22 -1.99 22.85
CA ILE A 118 13.94 -1.69 23.52
C ILE A 118 13.07 -0.75 22.68
N SER A 119 13.65 0.33 22.12
CA SER A 119 12.91 1.28 21.30
C SER A 119 12.41 0.65 20.00
N THR A 120 13.28 -0.11 19.33
CA THR A 120 12.95 -0.81 18.08
C THR A 120 11.87 -1.87 18.32
N HIS A 121 11.99 -2.67 19.38
CA HIS A 121 10.99 -3.65 19.76
C HIS A 121 9.63 -3.00 20.03
N ARG A 122 9.59 -1.93 20.83
CA ARG A 122 8.33 -1.19 21.13
C ARG A 122 7.71 -0.60 19.86
N ARG A 123 8.52 -0.07 18.95
CA ARG A 123 8.08 0.47 17.66
C ARG A 123 7.48 -0.61 16.77
N LEU A 124 8.14 -1.77 16.66
CA LEU A 124 7.65 -2.92 15.89
C LEU A 124 6.35 -3.46 16.47
N MET A 125 6.26 -3.63 17.79
CA MET A 125 5.03 -4.02 18.48
C MET A 125 3.86 -3.10 18.15
N ALA A 126 4.08 -1.78 18.21
CA ALA A 126 3.04 -0.79 17.91
C ALA A 126 2.61 -0.80 16.43
N LYS A 127 3.49 -1.20 15.51
CA LYS A 127 3.15 -1.39 14.09
C LYS A 127 2.35 -2.66 13.89
N LEU A 128 2.84 -3.79 14.39
CA LEU A 128 2.18 -5.09 14.29
C LEU A 128 0.78 -5.06 14.90
N SER A 129 0.62 -4.44 16.08
CA SER A 129 -0.69 -4.33 16.74
C SER A 129 -1.71 -3.53 15.94
N LYS A 130 -1.26 -2.64 15.04
CA LYS A 130 -2.13 -1.77 14.26
C LYS A 130 -2.38 -2.26 12.84
N GLN A 131 -1.41 -2.95 12.25
CA GLN A 131 -1.36 -3.15 10.80
C GLN A 131 -1.06 -4.59 10.38
N ARG A 132 -0.74 -5.51 11.31
CA ARG A 132 -0.36 -6.88 10.94
C ARG A 132 -1.47 -7.59 10.18
N GLU A 133 -2.71 -7.48 10.65
CA GLU A 133 -3.84 -8.14 10.00
C GLU A 133 -4.02 -7.66 8.55
N ASP A 134 -4.02 -6.35 8.34
CA ASP A 134 -4.11 -5.75 7.01
C ASP A 134 -2.95 -6.19 6.11
N TRP A 135 -1.72 -6.22 6.63
CA TRP A 135 -0.55 -6.69 5.88
C TRP A 135 -0.64 -8.17 5.51
N VAL A 136 -1.12 -9.01 6.43
CA VAL A 136 -1.31 -10.45 6.18
C VAL A 136 -2.34 -10.65 5.07
N LEU A 137 -3.47 -9.94 5.09
CA LEU A 137 -4.48 -10.04 4.03
C LEU A 137 -3.97 -9.56 2.67
N VAL A 138 -3.18 -8.47 2.63
CA VAL A 138 -2.56 -7.99 1.39
C VAL A 138 -1.56 -9.02 0.83
N GLN A 139 -0.78 -9.68 1.68
CA GLN A 139 0.11 -10.76 1.22
C GLN A 139 -0.67 -12.00 0.79
N ALA A 140 -1.73 -12.35 1.51
CA ALA A 140 -2.60 -13.47 1.16
C ALA A 140 -3.20 -13.25 -0.24
N TYR A 141 -3.63 -12.02 -0.55
CA TYR A 141 -4.14 -11.67 -1.88
C TYR A 141 -3.11 -11.89 -2.99
N ARG A 142 -1.86 -11.47 -2.75
CA ARG A 142 -0.78 -11.62 -3.73
C ARG A 142 -0.43 -13.08 -3.99
N LEU A 143 -0.35 -13.90 -2.93
CA LEU A 143 -0.10 -15.33 -3.03
C LEU A 143 -1.27 -16.06 -3.69
N ALA A 144 -2.51 -15.78 -3.26
CA ALA A 144 -3.70 -16.45 -3.74
C ALA A 144 -3.95 -16.26 -5.23
N ARG A 145 -3.49 -15.14 -5.79
CA ARG A 145 -3.59 -14.87 -7.22
C ARG A 145 -2.83 -15.88 -8.10
N ILE A 146 -1.75 -16.46 -7.58
CA ILE A 146 -0.77 -17.23 -8.37
C ILE A 146 -0.65 -18.67 -7.88
N GLU A 147 -0.78 -18.92 -6.58
CA GLU A 147 -0.43 -20.20 -5.97
C GLU A 147 -1.63 -20.98 -5.44
N TYR A 148 -2.81 -20.36 -5.31
CA TYR A 148 -3.98 -20.97 -4.70
C TYR A 148 -5.18 -21.01 -5.65
N PRO A 149 -6.10 -21.97 -5.45
CA PRO A 149 -7.36 -22.03 -6.18
C PRO A 149 -8.10 -20.68 -6.23
N TYR A 150 -8.79 -20.43 -7.33
CA TYR A 150 -9.55 -19.19 -7.54
C TYR A 150 -10.61 -18.98 -6.44
N SER A 151 -11.13 -20.05 -5.82
CA SER A 151 -12.05 -19.96 -4.68
C SER A 151 -11.38 -19.32 -3.46
N THR A 152 -10.13 -19.68 -3.17
CA THR A 152 -9.32 -19.05 -2.12
C THR A 152 -9.00 -17.59 -2.47
N TYR A 153 -8.73 -17.29 -3.73
CA TYR A 153 -8.55 -15.92 -4.21
C TYR A 153 -9.79 -15.05 -3.98
N LEU A 154 -10.98 -15.52 -4.35
CA LEU A 154 -12.25 -14.82 -4.12
C LEU A 154 -12.51 -14.60 -2.62
N ARG A 155 -12.29 -15.63 -1.78
CA ARG A 155 -12.38 -15.50 -0.31
C ARG A 155 -11.46 -14.41 0.22
N THR A 156 -10.26 -14.28 -0.36
CA THR A 156 -9.29 -13.26 0.05
C THR A 156 -9.74 -11.86 -0.33
N LEU A 157 -10.29 -11.68 -1.53
CA LEU A 157 -10.87 -10.41 -1.96
C LEU A 157 -12.05 -10.00 -1.07
N GLU A 158 -12.94 -10.93 -0.75
CA GLU A 158 -14.07 -10.69 0.16
C GLU A 158 -13.62 -10.27 1.57
N ALA A 159 -12.52 -10.83 2.07
CA ALA A 159 -11.93 -10.41 3.34
C ALA A 159 -11.26 -9.02 3.28
N LEU A 160 -10.73 -8.61 2.12
CA LEU A 160 -10.08 -7.31 1.93
C LEU A 160 -11.06 -6.14 1.77
N ILE A 161 -12.19 -6.34 1.11
CA ILE A 161 -13.19 -5.29 0.85
C ILE A 161 -13.57 -4.48 2.11
N PRO A 162 -13.95 -5.10 3.25
CA PRO A 162 -14.31 -4.34 4.45
C PRO A 162 -13.13 -3.59 5.08
N ARG A 163 -11.88 -3.97 4.79
CA ARG A 163 -10.67 -3.31 5.30
C ARG A 163 -10.27 -2.09 4.48
N PHE A 164 -10.61 -2.08 3.20
CA PHE A 164 -10.25 -1.01 2.26
C PHE A 164 -11.47 -0.51 1.47
N PRO A 165 -12.54 -0.02 2.13
CA PRO A 165 -13.80 0.30 1.47
C PRO A 165 -13.71 1.48 0.50
N ALA A 166 -12.76 2.40 0.70
CA ALA A 166 -12.51 3.51 -0.21
C ALA A 166 -11.84 3.06 -1.52
N ASP A 167 -11.29 1.84 -1.57
CA ASP A 167 -10.62 1.29 -2.73
C ASP A 167 -11.59 0.39 -3.52
N GLY A 168 -12.39 1.02 -4.37
CA GLY A 168 -13.32 0.32 -5.26
C GLY A 168 -12.62 -0.67 -6.21
N ALA A 169 -11.29 -0.60 -6.35
CA ALA A 169 -10.55 -1.51 -7.21
C ALA A 169 -10.60 -2.96 -6.72
N ILE A 170 -10.66 -3.20 -5.40
CA ILE A 170 -10.72 -4.57 -4.84
C ILE A 170 -12.07 -5.21 -5.14
N ALA A 171 -13.16 -4.45 -5.01
CA ALA A 171 -14.51 -4.92 -5.36
C ALA A 171 -14.62 -5.19 -6.87
N LEU A 172 -14.11 -4.28 -7.70
CA LEU A 172 -14.06 -4.47 -9.14
C LEU A 172 -13.25 -5.70 -9.54
N GLU A 173 -12.07 -5.91 -8.94
CA GLU A 173 -11.23 -7.09 -9.22
C GLU A 173 -11.95 -8.40 -8.85
N ARG A 174 -12.73 -8.42 -7.76
CA ARG A 174 -13.57 -9.57 -7.39
C ARG A 174 -14.63 -9.84 -8.46
N ASP A 175 -15.32 -8.81 -8.91
CA ASP A 175 -16.42 -8.95 -9.87
C ASP A 175 -15.88 -9.38 -11.24
N LEU A 176 -14.74 -8.84 -11.68
CA LEU A 176 -14.03 -9.28 -12.87
C LEU A 176 -13.53 -10.74 -12.75
N ALA A 177 -13.06 -11.14 -11.56
CA ALA A 177 -12.65 -12.53 -11.33
C ALA A 177 -13.84 -13.50 -11.42
N LYS A 178 -15.00 -13.13 -10.85
CA LYS A 178 -16.24 -13.92 -10.97
C LYS A 178 -16.68 -14.07 -12.42
N LEU A 179 -16.72 -12.96 -13.17
CA LEU A 179 -17.06 -12.96 -14.59
C LEU A 179 -16.12 -13.86 -15.41
N ALA A 180 -14.81 -13.80 -15.16
CA ALA A 180 -13.84 -14.64 -15.84
C ALA A 180 -14.05 -16.13 -15.54
N ILE A 181 -14.35 -16.48 -14.30
CA ILE A 181 -14.67 -17.87 -13.92
C ILE A 181 -15.96 -18.32 -14.61
N GLU A 182 -17.01 -17.51 -14.60
CA GLU A 182 -18.27 -17.83 -15.30
C GLU A 182 -18.07 -18.00 -16.80
N SER A 183 -17.35 -17.08 -17.44
CA SER A 183 -17.06 -17.13 -18.88
C SER A 183 -16.29 -18.39 -19.29
N LEU A 184 -15.28 -18.79 -18.50
CA LEU A 184 -14.54 -20.01 -18.79
C LEU A 184 -15.40 -21.26 -18.55
N HIS A 185 -16.31 -21.21 -17.57
CA HIS A 185 -17.22 -22.31 -17.26
C HIS A 185 -18.21 -22.55 -18.39
N GLU A 186 -18.80 -21.48 -18.92
CA GLU A 186 -19.70 -21.55 -20.07
C GLU A 186 -19.00 -22.09 -21.32
N ARG A 187 -17.73 -21.71 -21.55
CA ARG A 187 -16.95 -22.15 -22.72
C ARG A 187 -16.48 -23.60 -22.62
N ALA A 188 -15.95 -24.01 -21.47
CA ALA A 188 -15.33 -25.33 -21.29
C ALA A 188 -16.29 -26.38 -20.70
N GLY A 189 -17.51 -25.98 -20.31
CA GLY A 189 -18.51 -26.81 -19.63
C GLY A 189 -18.20 -27.11 -18.15
N SER A 190 -16.92 -27.13 -17.76
CA SER A 190 -16.49 -27.24 -16.36
C SER A 190 -15.11 -26.61 -16.17
N ILE A 191 -14.82 -26.11 -14.96
CA ILE A 191 -13.50 -25.61 -14.59
C ILE A 191 -12.98 -26.48 -13.45
N SER A 192 -11.70 -26.85 -13.54
CA SER A 192 -11.04 -27.55 -12.44
C SER A 192 -11.02 -26.67 -11.18
N PRO A 193 -11.45 -27.17 -10.02
CA PRO A 193 -11.47 -26.41 -8.78
C PRO A 193 -10.07 -26.07 -8.25
N THR A 194 -9.02 -26.62 -8.87
CA THR A 194 -7.62 -26.36 -8.53
C THR A 194 -7.02 -25.20 -9.33
N TYR A 195 -7.72 -24.71 -10.36
CA TYR A 195 -7.22 -23.59 -11.16
C TYR A 195 -7.05 -22.34 -10.30
N THR A 196 -5.95 -21.65 -10.53
CA THR A 196 -5.71 -20.31 -10.02
C THR A 196 -6.43 -19.27 -10.88
N ILE A 197 -6.68 -18.07 -10.36
CA ILE A 197 -7.28 -17.01 -11.18
C ILE A 197 -6.37 -16.59 -12.36
N ALA A 198 -5.05 -16.73 -12.20
CA ALA A 198 -4.10 -16.47 -13.27
C ALA A 198 -4.23 -17.49 -14.42
N GLU A 199 -4.47 -18.77 -14.10
CA GLU A 199 -4.74 -19.81 -15.10
C GLU A 199 -6.08 -19.61 -15.78
N VAL A 200 -7.15 -19.30 -15.04
CA VAL A 200 -8.46 -18.97 -15.62
C VAL A 200 -8.34 -17.85 -16.66
N ARG A 201 -7.64 -16.75 -16.33
CA ARG A 201 -7.42 -15.63 -17.25
C ARG A 201 -6.56 -16.02 -18.46
N ARG A 202 -5.58 -16.89 -18.27
CA ARG A 202 -4.71 -17.39 -19.35
C ARG A 202 -5.48 -18.24 -20.35
N GLU A 203 -6.32 -19.15 -19.87
CA GLU A 203 -7.15 -20.01 -20.72
C GLU A 203 -8.16 -19.20 -21.53
N LEU A 204 -8.81 -18.20 -20.92
CA LEU A 204 -9.69 -17.28 -21.64
C LEU A 204 -8.96 -16.53 -22.75
N LEU A 205 -7.78 -15.99 -22.45
CA LEU A 205 -6.97 -15.28 -23.43
C LEU A 205 -6.52 -16.19 -24.57
N ALA A 206 -6.10 -17.42 -24.26
CA ALA A 206 -5.72 -18.40 -25.28
C ALA A 206 -6.89 -18.73 -26.21
N ALA A 207 -8.11 -18.83 -25.67
CA ALA A 207 -9.30 -19.13 -26.44
C ALA A 207 -9.75 -17.93 -27.31
N GLU A 208 -9.61 -16.70 -26.82
CA GLU A 208 -9.83 -15.48 -27.62
C GLU A 208 -8.82 -15.35 -28.77
N MET A 209 -7.55 -15.69 -28.52
CA MET A 209 -6.52 -15.71 -29.54
C MET A 209 -6.77 -16.77 -30.63
N ASP A 210 -7.32 -17.93 -30.29
CA ASP A 210 -7.68 -18.97 -31.26
C ASP A 210 -8.83 -18.53 -32.17
N GLU A 211 -9.83 -17.82 -31.63
CA GLU A 211 -10.93 -17.24 -32.40
C GLU A 211 -10.47 -16.15 -33.39
N LEU A 212 -9.47 -15.37 -32.98
CA LEU A 212 -8.88 -14.30 -33.80
C LEU A 212 -7.81 -14.81 -34.78
N SER A 213 -7.32 -16.03 -34.61
CA SER A 213 -6.38 -16.64 -35.55
C SER A 213 -7.08 -16.75 -36.90
N PRO A 214 -6.51 -16.18 -37.99
CA PRO A 214 -7.11 -16.29 -39.30
C PRO A 214 -7.24 -17.77 -39.61
N ARG A 215 -8.49 -18.27 -39.59
CA ARG A 215 -8.78 -19.62 -40.07
C ARG A 215 -8.06 -19.73 -41.39
N PRO A 216 -7.19 -20.74 -41.60
CA PRO A 216 -6.54 -20.90 -42.89
C PRO A 216 -7.69 -20.85 -43.89
N LEU A 217 -7.69 -19.82 -44.75
CA LEU A 217 -8.61 -19.71 -45.86
C LEU A 217 -8.40 -21.02 -46.59
N GLY A 218 -9.26 -21.99 -46.28
CA GLY A 218 -9.00 -23.38 -46.57
C GLY A 218 -8.71 -23.39 -48.04
N LEU A 219 -7.49 -23.83 -48.40
CA LEU A 219 -6.98 -23.96 -49.75
C LEU A 219 -8.18 -23.95 -50.67
N LEU A 220 -8.53 -22.76 -51.18
CA LEU A 220 -9.67 -22.61 -52.06
C LEU A 220 -9.34 -23.63 -53.11
N ASN A 221 -10.13 -24.71 -53.17
CA ASN A 221 -9.96 -25.79 -54.10
C ASN A 221 -10.09 -25.13 -55.47
N TYR A 222 -8.99 -24.57 -55.95
CA TYR A 222 -8.84 -24.03 -57.28
C TYR A 222 -8.77 -25.28 -58.12
N ARG A 223 -9.93 -25.86 -58.36
CA ARG A 223 -10.13 -26.90 -59.35
C ARG A 223 -10.00 -26.13 -60.66
N PRO A 224 -8.86 -26.21 -61.37
CA PRO A 224 -8.80 -25.61 -62.69
C PRO A 224 -9.94 -26.22 -63.49
N ALA A 225 -10.81 -25.38 -64.04
CA ALA A 225 -11.77 -25.81 -65.03
C ALA A 225 -10.95 -26.31 -66.23
N LEU A 226 -10.68 -27.61 -66.27
CA LEU A 226 -10.17 -28.25 -67.46
C LEU A 226 -11.27 -28.11 -68.52
N GLY A 227 -10.99 -27.22 -69.46
CA GLY A 227 -11.82 -26.91 -70.61
C GLY A 227 -12.24 -28.18 -71.33
N SER A 228 -13.51 -28.15 -71.69
CA SER A 228 -14.19 -28.99 -72.66
C SER A 228 -13.41 -29.21 -73.95
N ASP A 229 -13.48 -30.44 -74.44
CA ASP A 229 -13.52 -30.88 -75.84
C ASP A 229 -13.23 -29.83 -76.92
N GLU A 230 -12.09 -30.01 -77.59
CA GLU A 230 -11.97 -29.73 -79.02
C GLU A 230 -11.48 -30.99 -79.73
N THR A 231 -12.43 -31.73 -80.31
CA THR A 231 -12.17 -32.69 -81.39
C THR A 231 -11.80 -31.93 -82.67
N PRO A 232 -10.67 -32.21 -83.32
CA PRO A 232 -10.34 -31.61 -84.61
C PRO A 232 -11.12 -32.31 -85.75
N PRO A 233 -11.59 -31.56 -86.77
CA PRO A 233 -12.20 -32.15 -87.95
C PRO A 233 -11.14 -32.78 -88.87
N THR A 234 -11.55 -33.86 -89.54
CA THR A 234 -10.83 -34.66 -90.55
C THR A 234 -10.39 -33.89 -91.78
#